data_AF-A0A9X2J6U0-F1
#
_entry.id   AF-A0A9X2J6U0-F1
#
_cell.length_a   1.000
_cell.length_b   1.000
_cell.length_c   1.000
_cell.angle_alpha   90.00
_cell.angle_beta   90.00
_cell.angle_gamma   90.00
#
_symmetry.space_group_name_H-M   'P 1'
#
loop_
_entity.id
_entity.type
_entity.pdbx_description
1 polymer ?
#
loop_
_entity_poly.entity_id
_entity_poly.type
_entity_poly.pdbx_seq_one_letter_code
_entity_poly.pdbx_strand_id
1 'polypeptide(L)'
;MRDFVVQKFHHFEESDFIPGESLKEAITIFFAWAVPAFLFVLWVNKFYPEVEFYHAAIGEGIGPNLWNAIGAFGMFSFAVAVMLPQFSTPTLVSRQILSNTYAIGCLTFGLLLGQWFTLLSTDSLIWWQRGLFGITSGFILVVVFLLNLFVWYLSFLLKDDAGKKSVFLRRMEQLYWLFRIPLSLSFAALMIVIFLSER
;
A
#
# COMPACT_ATOMS: atom_id res chain seq x y z
N MET A 1 7.12 29.58 -14.94
CA MET A 1 7.37 28.46 -13.99
C MET A 1 6.67 27.18 -14.44
N ARG A 2 5.37 27.23 -14.79
CA ARG A 2 4.62 26.11 -15.41
C ARG A 2 5.30 25.56 -16.67
N ASP A 3 5.68 26.44 -17.62
CA ASP A 3 6.28 26.00 -18.89
C ASP A 3 7.67 25.37 -18.72
N PHE A 4 8.42 25.77 -17.69
CA PHE A 4 9.73 25.21 -17.36
C PHE A 4 9.63 23.79 -16.77
N VAL A 5 8.59 23.55 -15.96
CA VAL A 5 8.26 22.21 -15.44
C VAL A 5 7.77 21.32 -16.59
N VAL A 6 6.84 21.81 -17.41
CA VAL A 6 6.30 21.08 -18.56
C VAL A 6 7.40 20.67 -19.55
N GLN A 7 8.34 21.58 -19.85
CA GLN A 7 9.44 21.29 -20.78
C GLN A 7 10.44 20.26 -20.24
N LYS A 8 10.65 20.20 -18.91
CA LYS A 8 11.55 19.22 -18.26
C LYS A 8 10.89 17.83 -18.11
N PHE A 9 9.60 17.78 -17.84
CA PHE A 9 8.82 16.55 -17.69
C PHE A 9 8.20 16.04 -19.01
N HIS A 10 8.43 16.70 -20.14
CA HIS A 10 7.97 16.27 -21.48
C HIS A 10 8.42 14.85 -21.88
N HIS A 11 9.40 14.28 -21.18
CA HIS A 11 9.85 12.90 -21.38
C HIS A 11 8.85 11.86 -20.83
N PHE A 12 7.94 12.26 -19.95
CA PHE A 12 6.90 11.40 -19.39
C PHE A 12 5.61 11.58 -20.18
N GLU A 13 5.00 10.45 -20.54
CA GLU A 13 3.66 10.40 -21.12
C GLU A 13 2.66 9.95 -20.05
N GLU A 14 1.38 10.35 -20.16
CA GLU A 14 0.35 9.90 -19.20
C GLU A 14 0.22 8.37 -19.16
N SER A 15 0.47 7.71 -20.29
CA SER A 15 0.52 6.26 -20.44
C SER A 15 1.59 5.59 -19.55
N ASP A 16 2.67 6.29 -19.18
CA ASP A 16 3.73 5.78 -18.31
C ASP A 16 3.25 5.59 -16.86
N PHE A 17 2.16 6.27 -16.49
CA PHE A 17 1.57 6.25 -15.15
C PHE A 17 0.31 5.41 -15.05
N ILE A 18 -0.22 4.92 -16.17
CA ILE A 18 -1.47 4.16 -16.23
C ILE A 18 -1.15 2.66 -16.11
N PRO A 19 -1.68 1.98 -15.08
CA PRO A 19 -1.28 0.60 -14.77
C PRO A 19 -1.75 -0.48 -15.75
N GLY A 20 -2.65 -0.15 -16.68
CA GLY A 20 -3.10 -1.07 -17.75
C GLY A 20 -3.41 -2.47 -17.23
N GLU A 21 -2.73 -3.49 -17.80
CA GLU A 21 -2.90 -4.90 -17.40
C GLU A 21 -2.39 -5.21 -15.99
N SER A 22 -1.44 -4.44 -15.45
CA SER A 22 -0.94 -4.64 -14.09
C SER A 22 -2.01 -4.37 -13.03
N LEU A 23 -3.06 -3.61 -13.35
CA LEU A 23 -4.20 -3.45 -12.45
C LEU A 23 -4.93 -4.77 -12.19
N LYS A 24 -4.99 -5.67 -13.18
CA LYS A 24 -5.58 -7.01 -13.01
C LYS A 24 -4.79 -7.82 -11.99
N GLU A 25 -3.46 -7.70 -12.01
CA GLU A 25 -2.57 -8.34 -11.03
C GLU A 25 -2.84 -7.81 -9.61
N ALA A 26 -2.97 -6.49 -9.46
CA ALA A 26 -3.33 -5.85 -8.19
C ALA A 26 -4.64 -6.40 -7.63
N ILE A 27 -5.68 -6.40 -8.46
CA ILE A 27 -7.01 -6.90 -8.12
C ILE A 27 -6.95 -8.39 -7.75
N THR A 28 -6.18 -9.18 -8.49
CA THR A 28 -6.00 -10.61 -8.22
C THR A 28 -5.35 -10.84 -6.86
N ILE A 29 -4.25 -10.14 -6.57
CA ILE A 29 -3.57 -10.19 -5.26
C ILE A 29 -4.51 -9.75 -4.16
N PHE A 30 -5.25 -8.65 -4.38
CA PHE A 30 -6.21 -8.13 -3.42
C PHE A 30 -7.24 -9.19 -3.04
N PHE A 31 -7.94 -9.77 -4.01
CA PHE A 31 -8.96 -10.78 -3.71
C PHE A 31 -8.36 -12.08 -3.16
N ALA A 32 -7.17 -12.49 -3.64
CA ALA A 32 -6.50 -13.69 -3.16
C ALA A 32 -6.13 -13.61 -1.67
N TRP A 33 -5.84 -12.42 -1.14
CA TRP A 33 -5.49 -12.22 0.27
C TRP A 33 -6.66 -11.72 1.12
N ALA A 34 -7.43 -10.75 0.63
CA ALA A 34 -8.51 -10.14 1.41
C ALA A 34 -9.70 -11.07 1.60
N VAL A 35 -10.09 -11.86 0.59
CA VAL A 35 -11.27 -12.73 0.68
C VAL A 35 -11.06 -13.87 1.67
N PRO A 36 -9.96 -14.65 1.63
CA PRO A 36 -9.74 -15.69 2.62
C PRO A 36 -9.62 -15.13 4.03
N ALA A 37 -8.96 -13.99 4.21
CA ALA A 37 -8.85 -13.32 5.51
C ALA A 37 -10.23 -12.89 6.04
N PHE A 38 -11.06 -12.27 5.19
CA PHE A 38 -12.43 -11.90 5.53
C PHE A 38 -13.27 -13.12 5.93
N LEU A 39 -13.24 -14.18 5.12
CA LEU A 39 -13.99 -15.41 5.39
C LEU A 39 -13.50 -16.10 6.66
N PHE A 40 -12.19 -16.07 6.93
CA PHE A 40 -11.62 -16.60 8.15
C PHE A 40 -12.20 -15.91 9.39
N VAL A 41 -12.30 -14.57 9.39
CA VAL A 41 -12.91 -13.84 10.50
C VAL A 41 -14.38 -14.20 10.68
N LEU A 42 -15.16 -14.28 9.60
CA LEU A 42 -16.57 -14.68 9.69
C LEU A 42 -16.71 -16.10 10.24
N TRP A 43 -15.85 -17.02 9.80
CA TRP A 43 -15.85 -18.41 10.24
C TRP A 43 -15.49 -18.54 11.73
N VAL A 44 -14.43 -17.85 12.19
CA VAL A 44 -14.03 -17.82 13.60
C VAL A 44 -15.16 -17.29 14.48
N ASN A 45 -15.73 -16.13 14.13
CA ASN A 45 -16.78 -15.51 14.95
C ASN A 45 -18.07 -16.34 14.99
N LYS A 46 -18.36 -17.11 13.94
CA LYS A 46 -19.59 -17.91 13.85
C LYS A 46 -19.47 -19.29 14.52
N PHE A 47 -18.33 -19.97 14.34
CA PHE A 47 -18.18 -21.38 14.71
C PHE A 47 -17.24 -21.63 15.88
N TYR A 48 -16.32 -20.70 16.16
CA TYR A 48 -15.31 -20.84 17.22
C TYR A 48 -15.14 -19.56 18.05
N PRO A 49 -16.24 -18.92 18.52
CA PRO A 49 -16.16 -17.66 19.24
C PRO A 49 -15.37 -17.75 20.55
N GLU A 50 -15.31 -18.93 21.18
CA GLU A 50 -14.61 -19.19 22.44
C GLU A 50 -13.09 -19.40 22.30
N VAL A 51 -12.57 -19.57 21.07
CA VAL A 51 -11.16 -19.90 20.86
C VAL A 51 -10.30 -18.64 20.83
N GLU A 52 -9.67 -18.33 21.97
CA GLU A 52 -8.82 -17.13 22.14
C GLU A 52 -7.67 -17.03 21.12
N PHE A 53 -7.08 -18.17 20.73
CA PHE A 53 -5.99 -18.20 19.77
C PHE A 53 -6.35 -17.55 18.44
N TYR A 54 -7.57 -17.79 17.93
CA TYR A 54 -8.00 -17.20 16.65
C TYR A 54 -8.24 -15.70 16.78
N HIS A 55 -8.81 -15.24 17.89
CA HIS A 55 -9.00 -13.81 18.12
C HIS A 55 -7.68 -13.07 18.30
N ALA A 56 -6.71 -13.68 18.99
CA ALA A 56 -5.35 -13.16 19.09
C ALA A 56 -4.68 -13.07 17.71
N ALA A 57 -4.78 -14.12 16.89
CA ALA A 57 -4.23 -14.12 15.53
C ALA A 57 -4.86 -13.04 14.63
N ILE A 58 -6.17 -12.81 14.75
CA ILE A 58 -6.85 -11.72 14.03
C ILE A 58 -6.34 -10.36 14.54
N GLY A 59 -6.24 -10.18 15.86
CA GLY A 59 -5.74 -8.93 16.47
C GLY A 59 -4.32 -8.58 16.01
N GLU A 60 -3.41 -9.54 16.07
CA GLU A 60 -2.03 -9.38 15.58
C GLU A 60 -1.98 -9.11 14.07
N GLY A 61 -2.79 -9.81 13.27
CA GLY A 61 -2.86 -9.62 11.83
C GLY A 61 -3.44 -8.27 11.39
N ILE A 62 -4.25 -7.64 12.25
CA ILE A 62 -4.77 -6.28 12.07
C ILE A 62 -3.73 -5.22 12.51
N GLY A 63 -2.82 -5.57 13.41
CA GLY A 63 -1.82 -4.67 13.95
C GLY A 63 -1.03 -3.92 12.86
N PRO A 64 -0.93 -2.57 12.94
CA PRO A 64 -0.32 -1.78 11.87
C PRO A 64 1.20 -1.94 11.82
N ASN A 65 1.82 -2.43 12.89
CA ASN A 65 3.27 -2.43 13.08
C ASN A 65 4.03 -3.13 11.94
N LEU A 66 3.57 -4.30 11.50
CA LEU A 66 4.23 -5.05 10.44
C LEU A 66 4.12 -4.32 9.09
N TRP A 67 2.92 -3.84 8.76
CA TRP A 67 2.69 -3.09 7.53
C TRP A 67 3.47 -1.77 7.52
N ASN A 68 3.47 -1.02 8.63
CA ASN A 68 4.22 0.23 8.78
C ASN A 68 5.72 0.00 8.64
N ALA A 69 6.29 -1.00 9.31
CA ALA A 69 7.71 -1.29 9.26
C ALA A 69 8.19 -1.66 7.84
N ILE A 70 7.50 -2.61 7.21
CA ILE A 70 7.87 -3.07 5.86
C ILE A 70 7.54 -1.99 4.81
N GLY A 71 6.41 -1.28 4.98
CA GLY A 71 6.02 -0.15 4.13
C GLY A 71 7.01 0.99 4.16
N ALA A 72 7.46 1.41 5.35
CA ALA A 72 8.48 2.44 5.50
C ALA A 72 9.80 2.02 4.82
N PHE A 73 10.23 0.77 5.02
CA PHE A 73 11.43 0.25 4.36
C PHE A 73 11.26 0.17 2.83
N GLY A 74 10.09 -0.20 2.34
CA GLY A 74 9.76 -0.23 0.92
C GLY A 74 9.78 1.16 0.28
N MET A 75 9.19 2.16 0.95
CA MET A 75 9.17 3.56 0.51
C MET A 75 10.56 4.21 0.56
N PHE A 76 11.35 3.91 1.59
CA PHE A 76 12.76 4.32 1.63
C PHE A 76 13.56 3.70 0.47
N SER A 77 13.41 2.39 0.26
CA SER A 77 14.06 1.69 -0.85
C SER A 77 13.61 2.23 -2.22
N PHE A 78 12.35 2.67 -2.34
CA PHE A 78 11.82 3.32 -3.54
C PHE A 78 12.54 4.64 -3.81
N ALA A 79 12.71 5.48 -2.78
CA ALA A 79 13.46 6.72 -2.90
C ALA A 79 14.90 6.47 -3.37
N VAL A 80 15.57 5.43 -2.85
CA VAL A 80 16.90 5.02 -3.30
C VAL A 80 16.89 4.56 -4.77
N ALA A 81 15.91 3.74 -5.17
CA ALA A 81 15.76 3.28 -6.55
C ALA A 81 15.55 4.43 -7.54
N VAL A 82 14.77 5.43 -7.15
CA VAL A 82 14.53 6.65 -7.94
C VAL A 82 15.78 7.54 -8.03
N MET A 83 16.55 7.64 -6.96
CA MET A 83 17.81 8.40 -6.93
C MET A 83 18.89 7.75 -7.79
N LEU A 84 18.96 6.41 -7.76
CA LEU A 84 19.99 5.59 -8.38
C LEU A 84 19.40 4.63 -9.44
N PRO A 85 18.70 5.13 -10.47
CA PRO A 85 17.95 4.28 -11.40
C PRO A 85 18.87 3.37 -12.23
N GLN A 86 20.16 3.69 -12.35
CA GLN A 86 21.15 2.89 -13.08
C GLN A 86 21.39 1.51 -12.45
N PHE A 87 21.13 1.36 -11.16
CA PHE A 87 21.34 0.12 -10.43
C PHE A 87 20.04 -0.69 -10.38
N SER A 88 20.11 -1.97 -10.75
CA SER A 88 18.96 -2.88 -10.70
C SER A 88 18.63 -3.34 -9.28
N THR A 89 19.63 -3.45 -8.39
CA THR A 89 19.44 -3.97 -7.03
C THR A 89 18.44 -3.18 -6.19
N PRO A 90 18.55 -1.84 -6.06
CA PRO A 90 17.58 -1.06 -5.26
C PRO A 90 16.16 -1.15 -5.81
N THR A 91 16.04 -1.20 -7.14
CA THR A 91 14.76 -1.36 -7.85
C THR A 91 14.11 -2.70 -7.51
N LEU A 92 14.86 -3.80 -7.62
CA LEU A 92 14.37 -5.15 -7.31
C LEU A 92 13.94 -5.26 -5.85
N VAL A 93 14.79 -4.79 -4.93
CA VAL A 93 14.53 -4.81 -3.49
C VAL A 93 13.28 -4.00 -3.16
N SER A 94 13.21 -2.75 -3.63
CA SER A 94 12.04 -1.88 -3.38
C SER A 94 10.76 -2.48 -3.93
N ARG A 95 10.77 -2.96 -5.19
CA ARG A 95 9.61 -3.58 -5.82
C ARG A 95 9.10 -4.77 -5.00
N GLN A 96 9.99 -5.67 -4.60
CA GLN A 96 9.62 -6.86 -3.82
C GLN A 96 9.04 -6.49 -2.47
N ILE A 97 9.67 -5.56 -1.76
CA ILE A 97 9.20 -5.10 -0.46
C ILE A 97 7.83 -4.45 -0.59
N LEU A 98 7.66 -3.50 -1.51
CA LEU A 98 6.39 -2.81 -1.72
C LEU A 98 5.26 -3.77 -2.15
N SER A 99 5.57 -4.74 -3.02
CA SER A 99 4.60 -5.76 -3.44
C SER A 99 4.17 -6.66 -2.26
N ASN A 100 5.13 -7.05 -1.41
CA ASN A 100 4.84 -7.80 -0.20
C ASN A 100 4.04 -6.96 0.80
N THR A 101 4.39 -5.68 1.01
CA THR A 101 3.63 -4.75 1.85
C THR A 101 2.19 -4.63 1.37
N TYR A 102 1.98 -4.53 0.05
CA TYR A 102 0.64 -4.51 -0.52
C TYR A 102 -0.15 -5.77 -0.19
N ALA A 103 0.45 -6.95 -0.37
CA ALA A 103 -0.19 -8.24 -0.06
C ALA A 103 -0.54 -8.36 1.43
N ILE A 104 0.37 -7.96 2.32
CA ILE A 104 0.11 -7.89 3.78
C ILE A 104 -1.06 -6.94 4.04
N GLY A 105 -1.06 -5.76 3.42
CA GLY A 105 -2.16 -4.80 3.58
C GLY A 105 -3.50 -5.33 3.06
N CYS A 106 -3.51 -6.15 2.00
CA CYS A 106 -4.72 -6.82 1.53
C CYS A 106 -5.24 -7.85 2.55
N LEU A 107 -4.33 -8.62 3.16
CA LEU A 107 -4.67 -9.56 4.24
C LEU A 107 -5.24 -8.81 5.45
N THR A 108 -4.52 -7.80 5.96
CA THR A 108 -4.95 -6.97 7.10
C THR A 108 -6.29 -6.29 6.81
N PHE A 109 -6.49 -5.78 5.59
CA PHE A 109 -7.75 -5.19 5.17
C PHE A 109 -8.90 -6.20 5.17
N GLY A 110 -8.68 -7.43 4.70
CA GLY A 110 -9.66 -8.51 4.77
C GLY A 110 -10.06 -8.85 6.21
N LEU A 111 -9.08 -8.93 7.12
CA LEU A 111 -9.32 -9.15 8.55
C LEU A 111 -10.13 -7.99 9.17
N LEU A 112 -9.74 -6.75 8.88
CA LEU A 112 -10.43 -5.53 9.33
C LEU A 112 -11.87 -5.49 8.84
N LEU A 113 -12.11 -5.77 7.56
CA LEU A 113 -13.47 -5.85 7.02
C LEU A 113 -14.28 -6.94 7.70
N GLY A 114 -13.69 -8.11 7.95
CA GLY A 114 -14.36 -9.20 8.65
C GLY A 114 -14.82 -8.78 10.05
N GLN A 115 -13.93 -8.14 10.81
CA GLN A 115 -14.26 -7.63 12.14
C GLN A 115 -15.27 -6.48 12.08
N TRP A 116 -15.16 -5.60 11.09
CA TRP A 116 -16.09 -4.50 10.90
C TRP A 116 -17.51 -5.01 10.70
N PHE A 117 -17.69 -6.07 9.90
CA PHE A 117 -19.00 -6.72 9.70
C PHE A 117 -19.54 -7.39 10.97
N THR A 118 -18.69 -8.07 11.75
CA THR A 118 -19.13 -8.73 12.99
C THR A 118 -19.49 -7.71 14.07
N LEU A 119 -18.69 -6.66 14.24
CA LEU A 119 -18.92 -5.57 15.18
C LEU A 119 -20.18 -4.78 14.84
N LEU A 120 -20.38 -4.46 13.56
CA LEU A 120 -21.61 -3.81 13.09
C LEU A 120 -22.84 -4.65 13.35
N SER A 121 -22.74 -5.97 13.50
CA SER A 121 -23.88 -6.85 13.75
C SER A 121 -24.30 -6.91 15.22
N THR A 122 -23.54 -6.31 16.14
CA THR A 122 -23.83 -6.38 17.58
C THR A 122 -25.00 -5.46 17.96
N ASP A 123 -25.95 -5.97 18.73
CA ASP A 123 -27.15 -5.24 19.22
C ASP A 123 -26.85 -4.20 20.33
N SER A 124 -25.57 -3.98 20.66
CA SER A 124 -25.15 -3.11 21.77
C SER A 124 -25.20 -1.61 21.45
N LEU A 125 -25.39 -1.21 20.18
CA LEU A 125 -25.38 0.18 19.72
C LEU A 125 -26.78 0.67 19.35
N ILE A 126 -27.15 1.86 19.84
CA ILE A 126 -28.37 2.58 19.44
C ILE A 126 -28.26 2.93 17.93
N TRP A 127 -29.38 2.92 17.20
CA TRP A 127 -29.42 3.08 15.74
C TRP A 127 -28.56 4.23 15.18
N TRP A 128 -28.60 5.41 15.81
CA TRP A 128 -27.81 6.56 15.37
C TRP A 128 -26.30 6.41 15.64
N GLN A 129 -25.91 5.74 16.73
CA GLN A 129 -24.51 5.43 17.05
C GLN A 129 -23.95 4.41 16.07
N ARG A 130 -24.76 3.41 15.70
CA ARG A 130 -24.43 2.42 14.68
C ARG A 130 -24.23 3.08 13.31
N GLY A 131 -25.10 4.04 12.96
CA GLY A 131 -24.96 4.83 11.74
C GLY A 131 -23.67 5.67 11.71
N LEU A 132 -23.39 6.43 12.77
CA LEU A 132 -22.18 7.26 12.86
C LEU A 132 -20.90 6.41 12.88
N PHE A 133 -20.88 5.34 13.70
CA PHE A 133 -19.78 4.39 13.72
C PHE A 133 -19.56 3.78 12.34
N GLY A 134 -20.61 3.27 11.69
CA GLY A 134 -20.52 2.66 10.36
C GLY A 134 -19.99 3.61 9.29
N ILE A 135 -20.45 4.87 9.26
CA ILE A 135 -19.99 5.88 8.30
C ILE A 135 -18.53 6.24 8.56
N THR A 136 -18.17 6.56 9.81
CA THR A 136 -16.80 6.98 10.16
C THR A 136 -15.79 5.85 9.93
N SER A 137 -16.09 4.64 10.40
CA SER A 137 -15.21 3.48 10.18
C SER A 137 -15.17 3.05 8.72
N GLY A 138 -16.28 3.12 7.99
CA GLY A 138 -16.33 2.88 6.55
C GLY A 138 -15.45 3.88 5.78
N PHE A 139 -15.48 5.16 6.14
CA PHE A 139 -14.59 6.16 5.57
C PHE A 139 -13.11 5.84 5.86
N ILE A 140 -12.77 5.46 7.08
CA ILE A 140 -11.41 5.05 7.45
C ILE A 140 -10.96 3.83 6.64
N LEU A 141 -11.82 2.84 6.43
CA LEU A 141 -11.52 1.67 5.60
C LEU A 141 -11.21 2.07 4.16
N VAL A 142 -11.95 3.02 3.58
CA VAL A 142 -11.63 3.57 2.25
C VAL A 142 -10.25 4.23 2.24
N VAL A 143 -9.91 5.02 3.26
CA VAL A 143 -8.58 5.64 3.38
C VAL A 143 -7.48 4.57 3.47
N VAL A 144 -7.65 3.54 4.30
CA VAL A 144 -6.69 2.43 4.43
C VAL A 144 -6.53 1.67 3.10
N PHE A 145 -7.63 1.42 2.40
CA PHE A 145 -7.59 0.80 1.07
C PHE A 145 -6.80 1.64 0.07
N LEU A 146 -7.04 2.96 0.03
CA LEU A 146 -6.33 3.88 -0.86
C LEU A 146 -4.84 3.98 -0.53
N LEU A 147 -4.48 3.97 0.77
CA LEU A 147 -3.08 3.93 1.20
C LEU A 147 -2.39 2.63 0.76
N ASN A 148 -3.06 1.48 0.90
CA ASN A 148 -2.51 0.22 0.44
C ASN A 148 -2.36 0.19 -1.10
N LEU A 149 -3.35 0.72 -1.81
CA LEU A 149 -3.28 0.85 -3.27
C LEU A 149 -2.16 1.78 -3.72
N PHE A 150 -1.87 2.84 -2.97
CA PHE A 150 -0.73 3.71 -3.22
C PHE A 150 0.61 2.97 -3.09
N VAL A 151 0.76 2.10 -2.08
CA VAL A 151 1.96 1.25 -1.93
C VAL A 151 2.14 0.31 -3.13
N TRP A 152 1.04 -0.31 -3.59
CA TRP A 152 1.08 -1.10 -4.82
C TRP A 152 1.47 -0.27 -6.04
N TYR A 153 0.93 0.95 -6.16
CA TYR A 153 1.23 1.84 -7.28
C TYR A 153 2.72 2.17 -7.35
N LEU A 154 3.38 2.41 -6.21
CA LEU A 154 4.83 2.59 -6.15
C LEU A 154 5.59 1.33 -6.62
N SER A 155 5.12 0.14 -6.27
CA SER A 155 5.69 -1.12 -6.79
C SER A 155 5.52 -1.25 -8.30
N PHE A 156 4.36 -0.85 -8.82
CA PHE A 156 4.07 -0.84 -10.25
C PHE A 156 5.02 0.08 -11.03
N LEU A 157 5.35 1.27 -10.52
CA LEU A 157 6.31 2.18 -11.17
C LEU A 157 7.71 1.55 -11.33
N LEU A 158 8.07 0.60 -10.47
CA LEU A 158 9.32 -0.15 -10.52
C LEU A 158 9.21 -1.48 -11.28
N LYS A 159 8.06 -1.81 -11.88
CA LYS A 159 7.84 -3.09 -12.54
C LYS A 159 8.65 -3.18 -13.83
N ASP A 160 9.58 -4.12 -13.83
CA ASP A 160 10.32 -4.52 -15.03
C ASP A 160 9.48 -5.49 -15.85
N ASP A 161 9.38 -5.23 -17.16
CA ASP A 161 8.63 -6.06 -18.09
C ASP A 161 9.59 -6.79 -19.04
N ALA A 162 9.49 -8.12 -19.09
CA ALA A 162 10.30 -8.99 -19.94
C ALA A 162 11.83 -8.72 -19.90
N GLY A 163 12.38 -8.45 -18.71
CA GLY A 163 13.81 -8.18 -18.51
C GLY A 163 14.27 -6.79 -18.94
N LYS A 164 13.33 -5.89 -19.30
CA LYS A 164 13.60 -4.48 -19.57
C LYS A 164 13.20 -3.65 -18.36
N LYS A 165 14.08 -2.69 -18.04
CA LYS A 165 13.88 -1.68 -17.01
C LYS A 165 12.53 -0.96 -17.19
N SER A 166 11.82 -0.72 -16.10
CA SER A 166 10.52 -0.02 -16.13
C SER A 166 10.59 1.29 -16.94
N VAL A 167 9.51 1.60 -17.65
CA VAL A 167 9.44 2.81 -18.49
C VAL A 167 9.66 4.06 -17.64
N PHE A 168 9.04 4.10 -16.45
CA PHE A 168 9.22 5.15 -15.45
C PHE A 168 10.70 5.33 -15.06
N LEU A 169 11.42 4.27 -14.71
CA LEU A 169 12.83 4.38 -14.32
C LEU A 169 13.74 4.77 -15.48
N ARG A 170 13.40 4.35 -16.71
CA ARG A 170 14.12 4.75 -17.92
C ARG A 170 13.96 6.26 -18.19
N ARG A 171 12.75 6.80 -17.99
CA ARG A 171 12.51 8.26 -18.09
C ARG A 171 13.15 9.02 -16.93
N MET A 172 13.13 8.47 -15.72
CA MET A 172 13.84 9.04 -14.58
C MET A 172 15.34 9.13 -14.84
N GLU A 173 15.94 8.14 -15.51
CA GLU A 173 17.35 8.17 -15.93
C GLU A 173 17.69 9.29 -16.92
N GLN A 174 16.71 9.75 -17.71
CA GLN A 174 16.88 10.89 -18.64
C GLN A 174 16.76 12.25 -17.92
N LEU A 175 16.17 12.28 -16.72
CA LEU A 175 16.01 13.49 -15.92
C LEU A 175 17.34 13.90 -15.25
N TYR A 176 17.64 15.19 -15.17
CA TYR A 176 18.83 15.67 -14.46
C TYR A 176 18.80 15.29 -12.97
N TRP A 177 19.95 14.91 -12.41
CA TRP A 177 20.13 14.50 -11.01
C TRP A 177 19.56 15.51 -9.99
N LEU A 178 19.66 16.81 -10.30
CA LEU A 178 19.12 17.93 -9.51
C LEU A 178 17.60 17.87 -9.26
N PHE A 179 16.83 17.20 -10.12
CA PHE A 179 15.39 17.02 -9.92
C PHE A 179 15.04 15.69 -9.23
N ARG A 180 15.93 14.70 -9.29
CA ARG A 180 15.75 13.41 -8.61
C ARG A 180 15.97 13.53 -7.10
N ILE A 181 16.96 14.34 -6.70
CA ILE A 181 17.29 14.58 -5.30
C ILE A 181 16.11 15.12 -4.51
N PRO A 182 15.45 16.25 -4.89
CA PRO A 182 14.34 16.77 -4.11
C PRO A 182 13.17 15.80 -4.05
N LEU A 183 12.86 15.07 -5.14
CA LEU A 183 11.81 14.06 -5.13
C LEU A 183 12.13 12.92 -4.14
N SER A 184 13.36 12.39 -4.22
CA SER A 184 13.81 11.28 -3.37
C SER A 184 13.95 11.71 -1.90
N LEU A 185 14.45 12.93 -1.64
CA LEU A 185 14.52 13.51 -0.30
C LEU A 185 13.13 13.75 0.27
N SER A 186 12.14 14.15 -0.55
CA SER A 186 10.77 14.35 -0.08
C SER A 186 10.18 13.04 0.45
N PHE A 187 10.34 11.94 -0.31
CA PHE A 187 9.92 10.61 0.12
C PHE A 187 10.69 10.12 1.34
N ALA A 188 12.02 10.26 1.36
CA ALA A 188 12.84 9.84 2.49
C ALA A 188 12.55 10.65 3.76
N ALA A 189 12.39 11.97 3.65
CA ALA A 189 12.08 12.85 4.77
C ALA A 189 10.68 12.58 5.32
N LEU A 190 9.68 12.36 4.46
CA LEU A 190 8.34 11.96 4.89
C LEU A 190 8.39 10.68 5.74
N MET A 191 9.16 9.67 5.30
CA MET A 191 9.30 8.43 6.07
C MET A 191 10.01 8.62 7.40
N ILE A 192 11.09 9.41 7.41
CA ILE A 192 11.83 9.73 8.64
C ILE A 192 10.92 10.46 9.63
N VAL A 193 10.13 11.42 9.17
CA VAL A 193 9.18 12.17 10.03
C VAL A 193 8.13 11.23 10.61
N ILE A 194 7.52 10.37 9.79
CA ILE A 194 6.52 9.40 10.25
C ILE A 194 7.13 8.49 11.32
N PHE A 195 8.31 7.92 11.06
CA PHE A 195 8.97 6.99 11.98
C PHE A 195 9.46 7.66 13.28
N LEU A 196 9.88 8.92 13.22
CA LEU A 196 10.27 9.69 14.41
C LEU A 196 9.07 10.19 15.21
N SER A 197 7.89 10.35 14.58
CA SER A 197 6.66 10.79 15.25
C SER A 197 5.94 9.67 16.02
N GLU A 198 6.31 8.41 15.80
CA GLU A 198 5.79 7.26 16.55
C GLU A 198 6.52 7.01 17.89
N ARG A 199 7.42 7.92 18.33
CA ARG A 199 8.03 7.94 19.67
C ARG A 199 7.35 8.94 20.58
#